data_AF-C9RFL3-F1
#
_entry.id   AF-C9RFL3-F1
#
_cell.length_a   1.000
_cell.length_b   1.000
_cell.length_c   1.000
_cell.angle_alpha   90.00
_cell.angle_beta   90.00
_cell.angle_gamma   90.00
#
_symmetry.space_group_name_H-M   'P 1'
#
loop_
_entity.id
_entity.type
_entity.pdbx_description
1 polymer ?
#
loop_
_entity_poly.entity_id
_entity_poly.type
_entity_poly.pdbx_seq_one_letter_code
_entity_poly.pdbx_strand_id
1 'polypeptide(L)'
;MKIKFLITVLVIATIFSSYAYEKTYDISHVFYYTLTSVKFEEFVKNAEIISPLNANNKTITKDTILVGTPNDNPLIKKYIGFFEVKVNETYPGKDKGVIEKQIINGHTVVILTGSDIQGVYSSILTFANLNDLPDKPIICETFNKAEIYGIPSLDSKYFRNFVEDHLLTLKNIEEVKNISYHLRGDNKKETAENIAKWVAEHVKYDYGKAKKIENGKFEWKDIYNPPLKTVKTGRGICLDYATLTSALLLNDNITPYILDVYLYNESSMRLSKISHASVAVEINNTFFVIDQQPKLIPINEYTTQTFEGNLKIASIVMFKVVKERDKIKIIKYREIPGVAIYGDLVELLNMRFNN
;
A
#
# COMPACT_ATOMS: atom_id res chain seq x y z
N MET A 1 -37.90 -56.82 23.87
CA MET A 1 -38.21 -55.66 24.74
C MET A 1 -37.29 -54.51 24.33
N LYS A 2 -37.85 -53.46 23.69
CA LYS A 2 -37.30 -52.10 23.39
C LYS A 2 -35.94 -52.04 22.66
N ILE A 3 -35.80 -51.68 21.37
CA ILE A 3 -36.27 -50.52 20.58
C ILE A 3 -36.16 -49.19 21.34
N LYS A 4 -35.42 -48.25 20.73
CA LYS A 4 -35.20 -46.81 21.02
C LYS A 4 -33.88 -46.47 21.73
N PHE A 5 -32.83 -46.18 20.97
CA PHE A 5 -32.18 -44.84 20.87
C PHE A 5 -30.87 -44.94 20.07
N LEU A 6 -30.93 -45.17 18.75
CA LEU A 6 -29.74 -45.02 17.89
C LEU A 6 -30.13 -44.62 16.45
N ILE A 7 -31.13 -43.73 16.33
CA ILE A 7 -31.51 -43.09 15.06
C ILE A 7 -31.77 -41.61 15.36
N THR A 8 -30.72 -40.85 15.70
CA THR A 8 -30.74 -39.37 15.61
C THR A 8 -29.33 -38.75 15.57
N VAL A 9 -28.39 -39.28 14.78
CA VAL A 9 -27.27 -38.45 14.23
C VAL A 9 -26.81 -39.03 12.88
N LEU A 10 -27.75 -39.39 12.02
CA LEU A 10 -27.47 -39.77 10.63
C LEU A 10 -28.35 -38.97 9.67
N VAL A 11 -28.53 -37.68 9.92
CA VAL A 11 -29.07 -36.70 8.96
C VAL A 11 -28.49 -35.33 9.34
N ILE A 12 -27.75 -34.73 8.40
CA ILE A 12 -27.14 -33.38 8.40
C ILE A 12 -25.77 -33.25 9.09
N ALA A 13 -24.75 -33.78 8.42
CA ALA A 13 -23.43 -33.13 8.38
C ALA A 13 -22.82 -33.26 6.96
N THR A 14 -23.65 -33.16 5.92
CA THR A 14 -23.21 -32.63 4.63
C THR A 14 -23.24 -31.11 4.73
N ILE A 15 -22.30 -30.53 5.48
CA ILE A 15 -21.94 -29.13 5.27
C ILE A 15 -21.00 -29.16 4.08
N PHE A 16 -21.51 -28.69 2.96
CA PHE A 16 -20.75 -28.39 1.76
C PHE A 16 -19.54 -27.53 2.13
N SER A 17 -18.35 -28.13 2.23
CA SER A 17 -17.11 -27.38 2.06
C SER A 17 -16.99 -27.11 0.56
N SER A 18 -17.46 -25.94 0.15
CA SER A 18 -17.12 -25.42 -1.16
C SER A 18 -15.61 -25.13 -1.15
N TYR A 19 -14.85 -26.08 -1.68
CA TYR A 19 -13.40 -25.98 -1.75
C TYR A 19 -13.05 -24.89 -2.77
N ALA A 20 -12.73 -23.69 -2.28
CA ALA A 20 -11.90 -22.75 -3.03
C ALA A 20 -10.57 -23.46 -3.34
N TYR A 21 -10.17 -23.43 -4.61
CA TYR A 21 -8.95 -24.11 -5.04
C TYR A 21 -7.77 -23.18 -4.71
N GLU A 22 -6.95 -23.57 -3.74
CA GLU A 22 -5.71 -22.85 -3.42
C GLU A 22 -4.70 -23.16 -4.53
N LYS A 23 -4.40 -22.17 -5.38
CA LYS A 23 -3.45 -22.31 -6.47
C LYS A 23 -2.32 -21.32 -6.28
N THR A 24 -1.15 -21.87 -5.99
CA THR A 24 0.08 -21.10 -5.88
C THR A 24 0.72 -20.98 -7.26
N TYR A 25 0.92 -19.76 -7.74
CA TYR A 25 1.55 -19.49 -9.02
C TYR A 25 2.98 -18.98 -8.81
N ASP A 26 3.96 -19.71 -9.36
CA ASP A 26 5.34 -19.24 -9.45
C ASP A 26 5.50 -18.35 -10.69
N ILE A 27 5.66 -17.06 -10.44
CA ILE A 27 5.80 -16.02 -11.47
C ILE A 27 7.24 -15.86 -11.99
N SER A 28 8.17 -16.74 -11.59
CA SER A 28 9.50 -16.79 -12.22
C SER A 28 9.43 -17.20 -13.70
N HIS A 29 8.31 -17.79 -14.15
CA HIS A 29 8.09 -18.27 -15.52
C HIS A 29 6.72 -17.80 -16.07
N VAL A 30 6.59 -16.51 -16.40
CA VAL A 30 5.46 -16.02 -17.21
C VAL A 30 5.67 -16.51 -18.66
N PHE A 31 5.03 -17.62 -19.01
CA PHE A 31 4.96 -18.09 -20.40
C PHE A 31 3.78 -17.42 -21.10
N TYR A 32 4.05 -16.44 -21.96
CA TYR A 32 3.07 -15.69 -22.77
C TYR A 32 2.34 -16.50 -23.87
N TYR A 33 2.30 -17.84 -23.77
CA TYR A 33 1.89 -18.71 -24.88
C TYR A 33 0.91 -19.82 -24.47
N THR A 34 -0.13 -19.49 -23.69
CA THR A 34 -1.25 -20.41 -23.48
C THR A 34 -2.49 -19.94 -24.23
N LEU A 35 -3.12 -20.88 -24.96
CA LEU A 35 -4.38 -20.67 -25.68
C LEU A 35 -5.43 -20.15 -24.69
N THR A 36 -5.73 -18.86 -24.78
CA THR A 36 -6.71 -18.20 -23.93
C THR A 36 -8.11 -18.39 -24.52
N SER A 37 -9.12 -18.58 -23.68
CA SER A 37 -10.49 -18.74 -24.18
C SER A 37 -10.98 -17.44 -24.82
N VAL A 38 -11.66 -17.55 -25.98
CA VAL A 38 -12.22 -16.40 -26.70
C VAL A 38 -13.17 -15.60 -25.80
N LYS A 39 -13.95 -16.29 -24.97
CA LYS A 39 -14.88 -15.67 -24.02
C LYS A 39 -14.15 -14.86 -22.95
N PHE A 40 -13.02 -15.36 -22.46
CA PHE A 40 -12.23 -14.65 -21.47
C PHE A 40 -11.58 -13.39 -22.06
N GLU A 41 -11.02 -13.50 -23.28
CA GLU A 41 -10.49 -12.36 -24.02
C GLU A 41 -11.57 -11.30 -24.30
N GLU A 42 -12.75 -11.71 -24.77
CA GLU A 42 -13.86 -10.80 -25.03
C GLU A 42 -14.35 -10.11 -23.74
N PHE A 43 -14.44 -10.86 -22.63
CA PHE A 43 -14.78 -10.27 -21.33
C PHE A 43 -13.76 -9.20 -20.94
N VAL A 44 -12.46 -9.52 -20.97
CA VAL A 44 -11.41 -8.60 -20.52
C VAL A 44 -11.40 -7.32 -21.36
N LYS A 45 -11.58 -7.41 -22.68
CA LYS A 45 -11.61 -6.25 -23.58
C LYS A 45 -12.79 -5.31 -23.32
N ASN A 46 -13.93 -5.85 -22.90
CA ASN A 46 -15.18 -5.10 -22.81
C ASN A 46 -15.58 -4.71 -21.38
N ALA A 47 -15.04 -5.40 -20.37
CA ALA A 47 -15.39 -5.17 -18.98
C ALA A 47 -14.92 -3.78 -18.51
N GLU A 48 -15.75 -3.12 -17.68
CA GLU A 48 -15.35 -1.92 -16.95
C GLU A 48 -14.44 -2.30 -15.78
N ILE A 49 -13.28 -1.69 -15.70
CA ILE A 49 -12.39 -1.86 -14.55
C ILE A 49 -12.74 -0.77 -13.52
N ILE A 50 -13.24 -1.21 -12.35
CA ILE A 50 -13.57 -0.33 -11.24
C ILE A 50 -12.63 -0.60 -10.07
N SER A 51 -11.73 0.35 -9.83
CA SER A 51 -10.76 0.35 -8.74
C SER A 51 -11.18 1.36 -7.64
N PRO A 52 -10.48 1.42 -6.50
CA PRO A 52 -10.76 2.43 -5.47
C PRO A 52 -10.72 3.87 -5.98
N LEU A 53 -9.98 4.11 -7.07
CA LEU A 53 -9.80 5.45 -7.64
C LEU A 53 -11.04 5.98 -8.35
N ASN A 54 -11.87 5.09 -8.90
CA ASN A 54 -13.03 5.47 -9.72
C ASN A 54 -14.35 4.86 -9.22
N ALA A 55 -14.37 4.15 -8.09
CA ALA A 55 -15.55 3.47 -7.55
C ALA A 55 -16.62 4.41 -6.96
N ASN A 56 -16.27 5.64 -6.61
CA ASN A 56 -17.21 6.56 -5.97
C ASN A 56 -18.42 6.86 -6.87
N ASN A 57 -19.63 6.69 -6.32
CA ASN A 57 -20.92 6.87 -7.00
C ASN A 57 -21.14 5.98 -8.24
N LYS A 58 -20.37 4.91 -8.40
CA LYS A 58 -20.58 3.94 -9.47
C LYS A 58 -21.63 2.89 -9.11
N THR A 59 -22.17 2.26 -10.13
CA THR A 59 -23.03 1.08 -10.05
C THR A 59 -22.66 0.13 -11.17
N ILE A 60 -22.88 -1.17 -10.99
CA ILE A 60 -22.60 -2.19 -11.99
C ILE A 60 -23.72 -2.17 -13.03
N THR A 61 -23.40 -1.73 -14.25
CA THR A 61 -24.32 -1.60 -15.40
C THR A 61 -23.82 -2.29 -16.67
N LYS A 62 -22.67 -2.97 -16.59
CA LYS A 62 -22.08 -3.81 -17.63
C LYS A 62 -21.10 -4.79 -16.99
N ASP A 63 -20.54 -5.69 -17.79
CA ASP A 63 -19.48 -6.58 -17.34
C ASP A 63 -18.36 -5.78 -16.68
N THR A 64 -17.87 -6.27 -15.55
CA THR A 64 -17.04 -5.46 -14.63
C THR A 64 -15.93 -6.29 -14.00
N ILE A 65 -14.75 -5.70 -13.85
CA ILE A 65 -13.68 -6.19 -12.99
C ILE A 65 -13.58 -5.24 -11.80
N LEU A 66 -13.96 -5.72 -10.62
CA LEU A 66 -13.85 -4.99 -9.35
C LEU A 66 -12.49 -5.28 -8.71
N VAL A 67 -11.73 -4.23 -8.39
CA VAL A 67 -10.36 -4.36 -7.88
C VAL A 67 -10.20 -3.62 -6.57
N GLY A 68 -9.48 -4.19 -5.60
CA GLY A 68 -9.16 -3.55 -4.32
C GLY A 68 -9.55 -4.39 -3.11
N THR A 69 -9.31 -3.87 -1.92
CA THR A 69 -9.77 -4.45 -0.66
C THR A 69 -11.22 -4.02 -0.35
N PRO A 70 -11.95 -4.75 0.51
CA PRO A 70 -13.26 -4.29 1.00
C PRO A 70 -13.21 -2.95 1.76
N ASN A 71 -12.03 -2.51 2.21
CA ASN A 71 -11.85 -1.26 2.93
C ASN A 71 -11.61 -0.05 2.01
N ASP A 72 -10.97 -0.26 0.86
CA ASP A 72 -10.65 0.80 -0.09
C ASP A 72 -11.68 0.96 -1.22
N ASN A 73 -12.33 -0.13 -1.66
CA ASN A 73 -13.30 -0.10 -2.74
C ASN A 73 -14.74 -0.22 -2.21
N PRO A 74 -15.55 0.87 -2.23
CA PRO A 74 -16.92 0.84 -1.72
C PRO A 74 -17.84 -0.11 -2.49
N LEU A 75 -17.57 -0.42 -3.76
CA LEU A 75 -18.35 -1.40 -4.52
C LEU A 75 -18.03 -2.83 -4.10
N ILE A 76 -16.76 -3.15 -3.84
CA ILE A 76 -16.40 -4.47 -3.29
C ILE A 76 -17.09 -4.63 -1.94
N LYS A 77 -17.00 -3.63 -1.05
CA LYS A 77 -17.70 -3.66 0.24
C LYS A 77 -19.21 -3.91 0.10
N LYS A 78 -19.85 -3.26 -0.89
CA LYS A 78 -21.27 -3.40 -1.18
C LYS A 78 -21.64 -4.80 -1.69
N TYR A 79 -20.81 -5.38 -2.57
CA TYR A 79 -21.14 -6.61 -3.30
C TYR A 79 -20.44 -7.87 -2.79
N ILE A 80 -19.53 -7.81 -1.81
CA ILE A 80 -18.84 -9.00 -1.25
C ILE A 80 -19.83 -10.04 -0.71
N GLY A 81 -21.04 -9.60 -0.32
CA GLY A 81 -22.16 -10.46 0.06
C GLY A 81 -22.64 -11.44 -1.02
N PHE A 82 -22.34 -11.20 -2.30
CA PHE A 82 -22.76 -12.04 -3.42
C PHE A 82 -21.72 -13.11 -3.81
N PHE A 83 -20.47 -12.97 -3.38
CA PHE A 83 -19.39 -13.90 -3.66
C PHE A 83 -19.32 -15.02 -2.61
N GLU A 84 -18.84 -16.21 -2.96
CA GLU A 84 -18.63 -17.31 -2.05
C GLU A 84 -17.56 -16.94 -0.99
N VAL A 85 -16.46 -16.34 -1.43
CA VAL A 85 -15.34 -15.98 -0.56
C VAL A 85 -15.56 -14.61 0.08
N LYS A 86 -15.84 -14.59 1.38
CA LYS A 86 -16.07 -13.37 2.17
C LYS A 86 -14.76 -12.73 2.62
N VAL A 87 -14.11 -12.03 1.70
CA VAL A 87 -12.88 -11.30 1.98
C VAL A 87 -13.12 -10.20 3.02
N ASN A 88 -12.21 -10.10 3.97
CA ASN A 88 -12.18 -9.10 5.03
C ASN A 88 -10.72 -8.79 5.42
N GLU A 89 -10.52 -7.98 6.46
CA GLU A 89 -9.19 -7.54 6.93
C GLU A 89 -8.25 -8.68 7.36
N THR A 90 -8.77 -9.87 7.60
CA THR A 90 -8.01 -11.02 8.13
C THR A 90 -8.06 -12.27 7.25
N TYR A 91 -9.06 -12.38 6.36
CA TYR A 91 -9.24 -13.51 5.45
C TYR A 91 -9.34 -13.01 4.00
N PRO A 92 -8.62 -13.59 3.01
CA PRO A 92 -7.97 -14.91 2.99
C PRO A 92 -6.67 -15.05 3.79
N GLY A 93 -6.15 -13.94 4.33
CA GLY A 93 -4.88 -13.90 5.05
C GLY A 93 -3.92 -12.90 4.42
N LYS A 94 -2.82 -12.63 5.13
CA LYS A 94 -1.79 -11.70 4.67
C LYS A 94 -1.18 -12.17 3.34
N ASP A 95 -0.97 -11.25 2.41
CA ASP A 95 -0.38 -11.47 1.08
C ASP A 95 -1.17 -12.44 0.17
N LYS A 96 -2.42 -12.79 0.56
CA LYS A 96 -3.30 -13.68 -0.21
C LYS A 96 -4.39 -12.90 -0.93
N GLY A 97 -4.53 -13.19 -2.21
CA GLY A 97 -5.54 -12.67 -3.11
C GLY A 97 -6.67 -13.65 -3.37
N VAL A 98 -7.80 -13.11 -3.84
CA VAL A 98 -8.99 -13.85 -4.25
C VAL A 98 -9.40 -13.38 -5.64
N ILE A 99 -9.62 -14.34 -6.53
CA ILE A 99 -10.27 -14.14 -7.83
C ILE A 99 -11.57 -14.91 -7.82
N GLU A 100 -12.68 -14.23 -8.06
CA GLU A 100 -13.98 -14.90 -8.12
C GLU A 100 -14.90 -14.21 -9.13
N LYS A 101 -15.63 -15.02 -9.90
CA LYS A 101 -16.65 -14.59 -10.86
C LYS A 101 -18.03 -14.72 -10.22
N GLN A 102 -18.88 -13.72 -10.40
CA GLN A 102 -20.30 -13.77 -10.06
C GLN A 102 -21.15 -13.01 -11.08
N ILE A 103 -22.43 -13.37 -11.20
CA ILE A 103 -23.41 -12.58 -11.96
C ILE A 103 -24.11 -11.59 -11.03
N ILE A 104 -23.96 -10.29 -11.31
CA ILE A 104 -24.58 -9.21 -10.53
C ILE A 104 -25.32 -8.29 -11.50
N ASN A 105 -26.60 -8.03 -11.24
CA ASN A 105 -27.47 -7.23 -12.10
C ASN A 105 -27.48 -7.69 -13.58
N GLY A 106 -27.34 -9.00 -13.83
CA GLY A 106 -27.30 -9.56 -15.18
C GLY A 106 -25.95 -9.43 -15.90
N HIS A 107 -24.92 -8.95 -15.23
CA HIS A 107 -23.57 -8.77 -15.79
C HIS A 107 -22.56 -9.69 -15.13
N THR A 108 -21.55 -10.09 -15.90
CA THR A 108 -20.41 -10.84 -15.38
C THR A 108 -19.52 -9.90 -14.57
N VAL A 109 -19.31 -10.22 -13.30
CA VAL A 109 -18.46 -9.45 -12.39
C VAL A 109 -17.35 -10.34 -11.87
N VAL A 110 -16.11 -9.93 -12.08
CA VAL A 110 -14.94 -10.58 -11.47
C VAL A 110 -14.40 -9.69 -10.36
N ILE A 111 -14.22 -10.24 -9.16
CA ILE A 111 -13.47 -9.57 -8.09
C ILE A 111 -12.01 -9.99 -8.12
N LEU A 112 -11.13 -9.00 -7.97
CA LEU A 112 -9.69 -9.12 -7.76
C LEU A 112 -9.39 -8.43 -6.43
N THR A 113 -9.40 -9.20 -5.35
CA THR A 113 -9.40 -8.65 -3.98
C THR A 113 -8.43 -9.39 -3.06
N GLY A 114 -8.25 -8.90 -1.84
CA GLY A 114 -7.38 -9.47 -0.81
C GLY A 114 -7.62 -8.81 0.54
N SER A 115 -7.02 -9.36 1.60
CA SER A 115 -7.04 -8.74 2.93
C SER A 115 -6.14 -7.50 3.03
N ASP A 116 -5.13 -7.44 2.17
CA ASP A 116 -4.17 -6.35 2.04
C ASP A 116 -3.86 -6.09 0.55
N ILE A 117 -3.08 -5.05 0.30
CA ILE A 117 -2.73 -4.63 -1.06
C ILE A 117 -1.88 -5.68 -1.78
N GLN A 118 -1.01 -6.40 -1.05
CA GLN A 118 -0.19 -7.45 -1.63
C GLN A 118 -1.07 -8.61 -2.13
N GLY A 119 -2.12 -8.98 -1.39
CA GLY A 119 -3.12 -9.94 -1.83
C GLY A 119 -3.89 -9.47 -3.05
N VAL A 120 -4.32 -8.20 -3.10
CA VAL A 120 -4.93 -7.62 -4.30
C VAL A 120 -3.98 -7.74 -5.50
N TYR A 121 -2.70 -7.41 -5.34
CA TYR A 121 -1.69 -7.56 -6.39
C TYR A 121 -1.51 -9.03 -6.83
N SER A 122 -1.45 -9.97 -5.89
CA SER A 122 -1.42 -11.40 -6.19
C SER A 122 -2.63 -11.85 -7.02
N SER A 123 -3.83 -11.33 -6.73
CA SER A 123 -5.04 -11.63 -7.50
C SER A 123 -4.99 -11.05 -8.92
N ILE A 124 -4.47 -9.83 -9.08
CA ILE A 124 -4.28 -9.18 -10.39
C ILE A 124 -3.32 -9.98 -11.26
N LEU A 125 -2.13 -10.29 -10.74
CA LEU A 125 -1.13 -11.06 -11.46
C LEU A 125 -1.65 -12.45 -11.83
N THR A 126 -2.30 -13.12 -10.89
CA THR A 126 -2.86 -14.45 -11.14
C THR A 126 -3.95 -14.39 -12.22
N PHE A 127 -4.86 -13.41 -12.16
CA PHE A 127 -5.91 -13.21 -13.15
C PHE A 127 -5.35 -12.95 -14.55
N ALA A 128 -4.32 -12.11 -14.64
CA ALA A 128 -3.59 -11.82 -15.88
C ALA A 128 -2.89 -13.06 -16.47
N ASN A 129 -2.75 -14.17 -15.72
CA ASN A 129 -2.17 -15.44 -16.17
C ASN A 129 -3.21 -16.58 -16.33
N LEU A 130 -4.51 -16.33 -16.11
CA LEU A 130 -5.55 -17.36 -16.29
C LEU A 130 -5.84 -17.62 -17.76
N ASN A 131 -6.16 -18.85 -18.16
CA ASN A 131 -6.57 -19.12 -19.55
C ASN A 131 -8.08 -18.98 -19.78
N ASP A 132 -8.86 -18.88 -18.71
CA ASP A 132 -10.30 -18.72 -18.78
C ASP A 132 -10.82 -18.03 -17.51
N LEU A 133 -12.08 -17.57 -17.54
CA LEU A 133 -12.75 -17.09 -16.34
C LEU A 133 -12.90 -18.23 -15.33
N PRO A 134 -12.61 -18.01 -14.04
CA PRO A 134 -12.74 -19.05 -13.04
C PRO A 134 -14.22 -19.42 -12.82
N ASP A 135 -14.51 -20.72 -12.80
CA ASP A 135 -15.82 -21.23 -12.38
C ASP A 135 -15.95 -21.41 -10.86
N LYS A 136 -14.82 -21.45 -10.17
CA LYS A 136 -14.73 -21.52 -8.70
C LYS A 136 -13.78 -20.45 -8.19
N PRO A 137 -13.95 -19.99 -6.94
CA PRO A 137 -13.02 -19.03 -6.36
C PRO A 137 -11.59 -19.57 -6.38
N ILE A 138 -10.64 -18.69 -6.74
CA ILE A 138 -9.21 -18.96 -6.67
C ILE A 138 -8.66 -18.14 -5.51
N ILE A 139 -8.03 -18.80 -4.54
CA ILE A 139 -7.16 -18.14 -3.57
C ILE A 139 -5.74 -18.27 -4.08
N CYS A 140 -5.07 -17.14 -4.22
CA CYS A 140 -3.74 -17.06 -4.81
C CYS A 140 -2.79 -16.27 -3.91
N GLU A 141 -1.53 -16.63 -3.97
CA GLU A 141 -0.43 -15.86 -3.40
C GLU A 141 0.70 -15.87 -4.43
N THR A 142 1.51 -14.83 -4.44
CA THR A 142 2.66 -14.76 -5.33
C THR A 142 3.94 -15.00 -4.54
N PHE A 143 4.80 -15.91 -5.01
CA PHE A 143 6.11 -16.18 -4.40
C PHE A 143 7.12 -15.05 -4.55
N ASN A 144 6.79 -14.00 -5.31
CA ASN A 144 7.29 -12.67 -4.93
C ASN A 144 6.57 -12.26 -3.63
N LYS A 145 6.83 -12.98 -2.53
CA LYS A 145 7.29 -12.25 -1.35
C LYS A 145 8.36 -11.39 -1.95
N ALA A 146 8.08 -10.10 -2.14
CA ALA A 146 9.17 -9.18 -2.30
C ALA A 146 10.10 -9.60 -1.16
N GLU A 147 11.25 -10.15 -1.53
CA GLU A 147 12.35 -10.23 -0.63
C GLU A 147 12.61 -8.76 -0.33
N ILE A 148 11.85 -8.20 0.62
CA ILE A 148 12.16 -6.98 1.35
C ILE A 148 13.32 -7.37 2.26
N TYR A 149 14.33 -8.05 1.70
CA TYR A 149 15.62 -8.22 2.27
C TYR A 149 16.25 -6.84 2.17
N GLY A 150 16.18 -6.10 3.29
CA GLY A 150 17.20 -5.12 3.62
C GLY A 150 16.77 -3.66 3.67
N ILE A 151 15.55 -3.28 3.26
CA ILE A 151 15.12 -1.88 3.41
C ILE A 151 14.44 -1.69 4.76
N PRO A 152 14.91 -0.75 5.57
CA PRO A 152 14.25 -0.43 6.83
C PRO A 152 12.86 0.18 6.57
N SER A 153 11.81 -0.59 6.85
CA SER A 153 10.40 -0.21 6.69
C SER A 153 9.75 0.03 8.05
N LEU A 154 8.94 1.08 8.14
CA LEU A 154 8.16 1.37 9.35
C LEU A 154 7.05 0.34 9.56
N ASP A 155 6.73 -0.57 8.64
CA ASP A 155 5.83 -1.70 8.95
C ASP A 155 6.50 -2.73 9.89
N SER A 156 7.84 -2.75 9.95
CA SER A 156 8.61 -3.51 10.94
C SER A 156 8.58 -2.87 12.33
N LYS A 157 8.08 -3.59 13.33
CA LYS A 157 8.09 -3.14 14.74
C LYS A 157 9.50 -2.84 15.24
N TYR A 158 10.49 -3.63 14.85
CA TYR A 158 11.88 -3.45 15.28
C TYR A 158 12.45 -2.13 14.74
N PHE A 159 12.19 -1.81 13.47
CA PHE A 159 12.64 -0.55 12.89
C PHE A 159 11.86 0.65 13.43
N ARG A 160 10.53 0.52 13.63
CA ARG A 160 9.75 1.58 14.31
C ARG A 160 10.31 1.92 15.68
N ASN A 161 10.61 0.90 16.50
CA ASN A 161 11.22 1.11 17.82
C ASN A 161 12.56 1.87 17.69
N PHE A 162 13.39 1.53 16.71
CA PHE A 162 14.61 2.29 16.45
C PHE A 162 14.33 3.77 16.16
N VAL A 163 13.34 4.07 15.31
CA VAL A 163 12.97 5.46 15.01
C VAL A 163 12.45 6.18 16.26
N GLU A 164 11.58 5.55 17.04
CA GLU A 164 11.03 6.08 18.31
C GLU A 164 12.14 6.37 19.33
N ASP A 165 13.09 5.43 19.49
CA ASP A 165 14.07 5.44 20.59
C ASP A 165 15.34 6.23 20.23
N HIS A 166 15.63 6.47 18.94
CA HIS A 166 16.88 7.08 18.51
C HIS A 166 16.74 8.32 17.61
N LEU A 167 15.70 8.40 16.78
CA LEU A 167 15.56 9.50 15.82
C LEU A 167 14.54 10.54 16.28
N LEU A 168 13.31 10.12 16.59
CA LEU A 168 12.20 10.96 17.00
C LEU A 168 11.96 10.92 18.51
N THR A 169 13.01 11.16 19.30
CA THR A 169 12.87 11.29 20.76
C THR A 169 12.40 12.69 21.15
N LEU A 170 11.82 12.84 22.35
CA LEU A 170 11.46 14.16 22.90
C LEU A 170 12.66 15.12 22.93
N LYS A 171 13.84 14.60 23.25
CA LYS A 171 15.09 15.36 23.24
C LYS A 171 15.41 15.88 21.84
N ASN A 172 15.40 15.02 20.83
CA ASN A 172 15.74 15.39 19.45
C ASN A 172 14.73 16.38 18.85
N ILE A 173 13.46 16.32 19.28
CA ILE A 173 12.44 17.30 18.90
C ILE A 173 12.75 18.67 19.50
N GLU A 174 13.08 18.73 20.79
CA GLU A 174 13.41 19.99 21.47
C GLU A 174 14.68 20.64 20.88
N GLU A 175 15.65 19.83 20.43
CA GLU A 175 16.89 20.31 19.80
C GLU A 175 16.68 21.15 18.53
N VAL A 176 15.54 21.01 17.83
CA VAL A 176 15.20 21.78 16.62
C VAL A 176 14.08 22.81 16.84
N LYS A 177 13.73 23.08 18.10
CA LYS A 177 12.62 23.98 18.46
C LYS A 177 12.80 25.41 18.00
N ASN A 178 14.01 25.96 18.11
CA ASN A 178 14.29 27.32 17.65
C ASN A 178 14.07 27.46 16.13
N ILE A 179 14.41 26.43 15.36
CA ILE A 179 14.15 26.40 13.91
C ILE A 179 12.64 26.39 13.68
N SER A 180 11.92 25.52 14.38
CA SER A 180 10.45 25.41 14.29
C SER A 180 9.77 26.77 14.59
N TYR A 181 10.22 27.46 15.64
CA TYR A 181 9.72 28.79 16.01
C TYR A 181 9.87 29.81 14.86
N HIS A 182 10.97 29.79 14.11
CA HIS A 182 11.18 30.68 12.97
C HIS A 182 10.39 30.29 11.71
N LEU A 183 9.89 29.06 11.63
CA LEU A 183 9.11 28.56 10.50
C LEU A 183 7.60 28.63 10.73
N ARG A 184 7.17 28.93 11.96
CA ARG A 184 5.76 29.07 12.32
C ARG A 184 5.09 30.17 11.48
N GLY A 185 4.05 29.79 10.75
CA GLY A 185 3.14 30.72 10.06
C GLY A 185 1.92 31.07 10.91
N ASP A 186 0.99 31.83 10.34
CA ASP A 186 -0.25 32.27 11.02
C ASP A 186 -1.20 31.11 11.29
N ASN A 187 -1.06 30.02 10.53
CA ASN A 187 -1.89 28.83 10.66
C ASN A 187 -1.13 27.54 10.33
N LYS A 188 -1.81 26.40 10.53
CA LYS A 188 -1.26 25.06 10.28
C LYS A 188 -0.74 24.88 8.85
N LYS A 189 -1.48 25.39 7.85
CA LYS A 189 -1.13 25.23 6.43
C LYS A 189 0.15 26.01 6.11
N GLU A 190 0.19 27.27 6.50
CA GLU A 190 1.36 28.12 6.26
C GLU A 190 2.61 27.61 6.99
N THR A 191 2.45 27.13 8.23
CA THR A 191 3.55 26.48 8.98
C THR A 191 4.09 25.27 8.22
N ALA A 192 3.20 24.42 7.69
CA ALA A 192 3.61 23.25 6.89
C ALA A 192 4.29 23.64 5.57
N GLU A 193 3.82 24.69 4.89
CA GLU A 193 4.43 25.23 3.67
C GLU A 193 5.83 25.80 3.93
N ASN A 194 5.99 26.57 5.02
CA ASN A 194 7.28 27.10 5.45
C ASN A 194 8.27 25.98 5.77
N ILE A 195 7.84 24.93 6.47
CA ILE A 195 8.66 23.75 6.76
C ILE A 195 9.05 23.04 5.46
N ALA A 196 8.11 22.79 4.55
CA ALA A 196 8.38 22.12 3.27
C ALA A 196 9.44 22.88 2.46
N LYS A 197 9.27 24.19 2.34
CA LYS A 197 10.22 25.07 1.65
C LYS A 197 11.60 25.05 2.33
N TRP A 198 11.64 25.25 3.64
CA TRP A 198 12.89 25.32 4.38
C TRP A 198 13.68 24.01 4.27
N VAL A 199 13.02 22.86 4.48
CA VAL A 199 13.66 21.55 4.39
C VAL A 199 14.21 21.30 2.98
N ALA A 200 13.45 21.61 1.93
CA ALA A 200 13.89 21.46 0.54
C ALA A 200 15.09 22.36 0.17
N GLU A 201 15.18 23.56 0.76
CA GLU A 201 16.27 24.51 0.52
C GLU A 201 17.55 24.18 1.32
N HIS A 202 17.41 23.60 2.52
CA HIS A 202 18.51 23.46 3.48
C HIS A 202 19.08 22.04 3.59
N VAL A 203 18.37 21.02 3.10
CA VAL A 203 18.82 19.62 3.18
C VAL A 203 18.93 19.03 1.78
N LYS A 204 20.10 18.53 1.42
CA LYS A 204 20.38 17.86 0.13
C LYS A 204 20.43 16.34 0.28
N TYR A 205 19.99 15.63 -0.75
CA TYR A 205 19.94 14.18 -0.71
C TYR A 205 21.34 13.57 -0.65
N ASP A 206 21.56 12.63 0.26
CA ASP A 206 22.82 11.93 0.45
C ASP A 206 22.82 10.58 -0.28
N TYR A 207 23.15 10.63 -1.57
CA TYR A 207 23.27 9.44 -2.42
C TYR A 207 24.34 8.45 -1.92
N GLY A 208 25.37 8.94 -1.21
CA GLY A 208 26.40 8.09 -0.63
C GLY A 208 25.87 7.21 0.49
N LYS A 209 25.03 7.77 1.37
CA LYS A 209 24.28 7.00 2.37
C LYS A 209 23.29 6.04 1.73
N ALA A 210 22.52 6.50 0.76
CA ALA A 210 21.54 5.66 0.06
C ALA A 210 22.19 4.39 -0.53
N LYS A 211 23.33 4.54 -1.21
CA LYS A 211 24.09 3.42 -1.77
C LYS A 211 24.60 2.43 -0.71
N LYS A 212 24.93 2.88 0.51
CA LYS A 212 25.33 1.97 1.61
C LYS A 212 24.16 1.09 2.05
N ILE A 213 22.94 1.63 2.06
CA ILE A 213 21.73 0.88 2.40
C ILE A 213 21.47 -0.19 1.34
N GLU A 214 21.53 0.19 0.07
CA GLU A 214 21.36 -0.74 -1.06
C GLU A 214 22.36 -1.91 -1.01
N ASN A 215 23.58 -1.66 -0.52
CA ASN A 215 24.62 -2.69 -0.39
C ASN A 215 24.44 -3.59 0.86
N GLY A 216 23.48 -3.31 1.75
CA GLY A 216 23.08 -4.17 2.86
C GLY A 216 24.08 -4.35 4.01
N LYS A 217 25.18 -3.58 4.04
CA LYS A 217 26.23 -3.66 5.08
C LYS A 217 26.28 -2.38 5.91
N PHE A 218 25.38 -2.24 6.87
CA PHE A 218 25.33 -1.05 7.73
C PHE A 218 24.61 -1.29 9.05
N GLU A 219 24.97 -0.49 10.05
CA GLU A 219 24.19 -0.30 11.27
C GLU A 219 23.29 0.93 11.12
N TRP A 220 22.06 0.86 11.61
CA TRP A 220 21.09 1.95 11.44
C TRP A 220 21.57 3.27 12.05
N LYS A 221 22.29 3.22 13.18
CA LYS A 221 22.85 4.40 13.87
C LYS A 221 23.94 5.11 13.05
N ASP A 222 24.60 4.40 12.16
CA ASP A 222 25.66 4.95 11.32
C ASP A 222 25.11 5.62 10.05
N ILE A 223 23.89 5.26 9.66
CA ILE A 223 23.22 5.75 8.46
C ILE A 223 22.27 6.90 8.79
N TYR A 224 21.35 6.70 9.74
CA TYR A 224 20.27 7.63 10.00
C TYR A 224 20.69 8.73 10.97
N ASN A 225 20.30 9.97 10.65
CA ASN A 225 20.62 11.15 11.42
C ASN A 225 19.42 11.55 12.30
N PRO A 226 19.66 11.87 13.59
CA PRO A 226 18.71 12.65 14.36
C PRO A 226 18.43 14.02 13.70
N PRO A 227 17.24 14.63 13.91
CA PRO A 227 16.84 15.91 13.35
C PRO A 227 17.92 16.99 13.35
N LEU A 228 18.51 17.32 14.51
CA LEU A 228 19.53 18.36 14.60
C LEU A 228 20.81 18.02 13.81
N LYS A 229 21.17 16.73 13.71
CA LYS A 229 22.31 16.31 12.90
C LYS A 229 22.03 16.53 11.42
N THR A 230 20.83 16.18 10.93
CA THR A 230 20.39 16.46 9.55
C THR A 230 20.47 17.94 9.21
N VAL A 231 20.02 18.80 10.14
CA VAL A 231 20.17 20.27 10.00
C VAL A 231 21.62 20.68 9.89
N LYS A 232 22.47 20.24 10.83
CA LYS A 232 23.89 20.64 10.87
C LYS A 232 24.68 20.17 9.64
N THR A 233 24.38 18.98 9.13
CA THR A 233 25.07 18.45 7.94
C THR A 233 24.49 19.00 6.64
N GLY A 234 23.26 19.53 6.67
CA GLY A 234 22.52 19.92 5.46
C GLY A 234 22.33 18.77 4.48
N ARG A 235 22.37 17.53 4.97
CA ARG A 235 22.37 16.30 4.17
C ARG A 235 21.67 15.16 4.88
N GLY A 236 20.89 14.37 4.14
CA GLY A 236 20.20 13.19 4.63
C GLY A 236 19.57 12.36 3.53
N ILE A 237 18.96 11.24 3.90
CA ILE A 237 18.13 10.39 3.04
C ILE A 237 16.66 10.49 3.45
N CYS A 238 15.73 9.89 2.70
CA CYS A 238 14.28 10.05 2.86
C CYS A 238 13.78 10.01 4.32
N LEU A 239 14.26 9.06 5.15
CA LEU A 239 13.86 9.01 6.56
C LEU A 239 14.47 10.13 7.43
N ASP A 240 15.68 10.60 7.13
CA ASP A 240 16.29 11.76 7.80
C ASP A 240 15.43 13.02 7.57
N TYR A 241 14.91 13.19 6.34
CA TYR A 241 13.96 14.24 6.01
C TYR A 241 12.65 14.04 6.77
N ALA A 242 12.07 12.84 6.72
CA ALA A 242 10.77 12.59 7.34
C ALA A 242 10.80 12.79 8.87
N THR A 243 11.88 12.38 9.53
CA THR A 243 12.05 12.57 10.97
C THR A 243 12.35 14.02 11.33
N LEU A 244 13.15 14.75 10.54
CA LEU A 244 13.33 16.20 10.73
C LEU A 244 12.01 16.96 10.56
N THR A 245 11.29 16.75 9.46
CA THR A 245 9.99 17.38 9.18
C THR A 245 8.98 17.08 10.29
N SER A 246 8.91 15.83 10.74
CA SER A 246 8.04 15.44 11.86
C SER A 246 8.40 16.16 13.16
N ALA A 247 9.70 16.29 13.47
CA ALA A 247 10.15 17.02 14.66
C ALA A 247 9.79 18.50 14.62
N LEU A 248 9.93 19.15 13.45
CA LEU A 248 9.55 20.55 13.26
C LEU A 248 8.04 20.74 13.48
N LEU A 249 7.20 19.90 12.87
CA LEU A 249 5.74 19.95 13.02
C LEU A 249 5.29 19.73 14.48
N LEU A 250 5.92 18.80 15.19
CA LEU A 250 5.58 18.47 16.59
C LEU A 250 5.87 19.63 17.56
N ASN A 251 6.87 20.48 17.27
CA ASN A 251 7.14 21.68 18.08
C ASN A 251 6.04 22.74 17.98
N ASP A 252 5.25 22.70 16.91
CA ASP A 252 4.09 23.58 16.70
C ASP A 252 2.75 22.89 17.00
N ASN A 253 2.78 21.76 17.72
CA ASN A 253 1.61 20.93 18.05
C ASN A 253 0.84 20.45 16.81
N ILE A 254 1.52 20.34 15.67
CA ILE A 254 0.96 19.78 14.45
C ILE A 254 1.29 18.30 14.41
N THR A 255 0.26 17.45 14.35
CA THR A 255 0.44 15.98 14.27
C THR A 255 0.92 15.57 12.88
N PRO A 256 2.13 14.99 12.74
CA PRO A 256 2.61 14.46 11.48
C PRO A 256 2.21 13.00 11.29
N TYR A 257 2.13 12.59 10.03
CA TYR A 257 1.94 11.22 9.60
C TYR A 257 3.13 10.83 8.73
N ILE A 258 4.03 9.97 9.21
CA ILE A 258 5.14 9.48 8.38
C ILE A 258 4.58 8.48 7.38
N LEU A 259 4.96 8.66 6.11
CA LEU A 259 4.54 7.82 5.01
C LEU A 259 5.67 6.84 4.69
N ASP A 260 5.39 5.54 4.78
CA ASP A 260 6.23 4.49 4.22
C ASP A 260 5.69 4.16 2.83
N VAL A 261 6.42 4.58 1.79
CA VAL A 261 5.96 4.57 0.40
C VAL A 261 6.62 3.39 -0.31
N TYR A 262 5.81 2.40 -0.63
CA TYR A 262 6.22 1.26 -1.43
C TYR A 262 6.20 1.64 -2.90
N LEU A 263 7.34 1.45 -3.55
CA LEU A 263 7.50 1.75 -4.96
C LEU A 263 7.41 0.48 -5.79
N TYR A 264 6.97 0.63 -7.02
CA TYR A 264 6.79 -0.43 -7.99
C TYR A 264 7.45 -0.04 -9.31
N ASN A 265 8.16 -1.00 -9.91
CA ASN A 265 8.78 -0.84 -11.20
C ASN A 265 7.91 -1.52 -12.27
N GLU A 266 7.34 -0.70 -13.14
CA GLU A 266 6.42 -1.13 -14.22
C GLU A 266 7.10 -2.06 -15.22
N SER A 267 8.32 -1.75 -15.66
CA SER A 267 9.04 -2.56 -16.65
C SER A 267 9.36 -3.98 -16.15
N SER A 268 9.66 -4.13 -14.86
CA SER A 268 9.95 -5.44 -14.24
C SER A 268 8.74 -6.10 -13.61
N MET A 269 7.64 -5.37 -13.49
CA MET A 269 6.45 -5.72 -12.73
C MET A 269 6.73 -6.24 -11.32
N ARG A 270 7.56 -5.51 -10.58
CA ARG A 270 7.95 -5.90 -9.22
C ARG A 270 7.97 -4.70 -8.30
N LEU A 271 7.64 -4.95 -7.02
CA LEU A 271 7.96 -4.00 -5.98
C LEU A 271 9.45 -3.70 -6.00
N SER A 272 9.77 -2.42 -5.92
CA SER A 272 11.14 -1.95 -5.87
C SER A 272 11.81 -2.41 -4.57
N LYS A 273 13.09 -2.73 -4.67
CA LYS A 273 13.98 -2.90 -3.50
C LYS A 273 14.38 -1.56 -2.88
N ILE A 274 13.74 -0.46 -3.28
CA ILE A 274 13.91 0.87 -2.69
C ILE A 274 12.52 1.34 -2.30
N SER A 275 12.33 1.65 -1.01
CA SER A 275 11.15 2.34 -0.50
C SER A 275 11.47 3.81 -0.30
N HIS A 276 10.43 4.64 -0.26
CA HIS A 276 10.56 6.07 0.01
C HIS A 276 9.88 6.43 1.33
N ALA A 277 10.35 7.51 1.95
CA ALA A 277 9.77 8.02 3.19
C ALA A 277 9.50 9.51 3.06
N SER A 278 8.29 9.92 3.41
CA SER A 278 7.85 11.33 3.42
C SER A 278 6.93 11.58 4.61
N VAL A 279 6.39 12.80 4.75
CA VAL A 279 5.48 13.16 5.85
C VAL A 279 4.20 13.73 5.27
N ALA A 280 3.06 13.44 5.87
CA ALA A 280 1.83 14.14 5.62
C ALA A 280 1.34 14.92 6.85
N VAL A 281 0.58 15.97 6.60
CA VAL A 281 -0.18 16.73 7.59
C VAL A 281 -1.64 16.80 7.16
N GLU A 282 -2.55 16.70 8.14
CA GLU A 282 -3.99 16.85 7.90
C GLU A 282 -4.43 18.31 8.06
N ILE A 283 -4.95 18.87 6.97
CA ILE A 283 -5.46 20.25 6.88
C ILE A 283 -6.86 20.18 6.24
N ASN A 284 -7.88 20.63 6.98
CA ASN A 284 -9.27 20.66 6.50
C ASN A 284 -9.75 19.31 5.91
N ASN A 285 -9.52 18.21 6.63
CA ASN A 285 -9.84 16.83 6.25
C ASN A 285 -9.11 16.30 5.00
N THR A 286 -8.10 17.02 4.51
CA THR A 286 -7.22 16.59 3.42
C THR A 286 -5.81 16.36 3.94
N PHE A 287 -5.21 15.24 3.56
CA PHE A 287 -3.80 14.99 3.83
C PHE A 287 -2.95 15.64 2.74
N PHE A 288 -1.98 16.45 3.16
CA PHE A 288 -0.99 17.06 2.30
C PHE A 288 0.38 16.48 2.61
N VAL A 289 1.04 15.94 1.59
CA VAL A 289 2.38 15.37 1.65
C VAL A 289 3.42 16.48 1.54
N ILE A 290 4.32 16.50 2.51
CA ILE A 290 5.59 17.21 2.55
C ILE A 290 6.66 16.18 2.15
N ASP A 291 7.05 16.25 0.89
CA ASP A 291 8.21 15.52 0.37
C ASP A 291 9.38 16.49 0.20
N GLN A 292 10.53 16.03 -0.28
CA GLN A 292 11.77 16.81 -0.48
C GLN A 292 11.67 17.89 -1.58
N GLN A 293 10.53 18.56 -1.66
CA GLN A 293 10.17 19.61 -2.61
C GLN A 293 9.54 20.78 -1.84
N PRO A 294 9.66 22.02 -2.33
CA PRO A 294 9.21 23.22 -1.62
C PRO A 294 7.70 23.46 -1.77
N LYS A 295 6.88 22.41 -1.66
CA LYS A 295 5.42 22.48 -1.79
C LYS A 295 4.70 21.38 -1.02
N LEU A 296 3.44 21.65 -0.68
CA LEU A 296 2.49 20.64 -0.21
C LEU A 296 1.82 19.96 -1.41
N ILE A 297 1.73 18.63 -1.38
CA ILE A 297 1.08 17.85 -2.44
C ILE A 297 -0.15 17.14 -1.84
N PRO A 298 -1.38 17.38 -2.31
CA PRO A 298 -2.54 16.60 -1.89
C PRO A 298 -2.27 15.09 -2.05
N ILE A 299 -2.64 14.27 -1.06
CA ILE A 299 -2.24 12.84 -1.05
C ILE A 299 -2.77 12.06 -2.25
N ASN A 300 -3.95 12.41 -2.76
CA ASN A 300 -4.52 11.84 -3.98
C ASN A 300 -3.64 12.15 -5.21
N GLU A 301 -3.14 13.38 -5.34
CA GLU A 301 -2.18 13.73 -6.39
C GLU A 301 -0.86 12.98 -6.17
N TYR A 302 -0.37 12.94 -4.94
CA TYR A 302 0.87 12.24 -4.59
C TYR A 302 0.85 10.76 -4.99
N THR A 303 -0.27 10.04 -4.84
CA THR A 303 -0.39 8.62 -5.27
C THR A 303 -0.15 8.38 -6.77
N THR A 304 -0.13 9.43 -7.59
CA THR A 304 0.14 9.35 -9.04
C THR A 304 1.59 9.69 -9.39
N GLN A 305 2.43 10.04 -8.40
CA GLN A 305 3.80 10.47 -8.65
C GLN A 305 4.69 9.32 -9.16
N THR A 306 5.53 9.66 -10.13
CA THR A 306 6.61 8.81 -10.64
C THR A 306 7.94 9.31 -10.09
N PHE A 307 8.74 8.38 -9.57
CA PHE A 307 10.08 8.58 -9.04
C PHE A 307 11.13 8.19 -10.09
N GLU A 308 12.39 8.51 -9.79
CA GLU A 308 13.53 8.15 -10.64
C GLU A 308 13.54 6.66 -11.00
N GLY A 309 13.89 6.33 -12.24
CA GLY A 309 13.85 4.95 -12.74
C GLY A 309 12.44 4.45 -13.11
N ASN A 310 11.49 5.35 -13.37
CA ASN A 310 10.08 5.05 -13.68
C ASN A 310 9.39 4.24 -12.57
N LEU A 311 9.79 4.49 -11.32
CA LEU A 311 9.18 3.85 -10.16
C LEU A 311 7.89 4.57 -9.81
N LYS A 312 6.76 3.87 -9.81
CA LYS A 312 5.46 4.41 -9.42
C LYS A 312 5.11 3.99 -7.99
N ILE A 313 4.19 4.70 -7.34
CA ILE A 313 3.73 4.32 -6.00
C ILE A 313 2.82 3.10 -6.10
N ALA A 314 3.18 2.04 -5.37
CA ALA A 314 2.40 0.83 -5.20
C ALA A 314 1.40 0.98 -4.05
N SER A 315 1.89 1.41 -2.88
CA SER A 315 1.08 1.75 -1.73
C SER A 315 1.81 2.72 -0.79
N ILE A 316 1.05 3.32 0.10
CA ILE A 316 1.54 4.20 1.15
C ILE A 316 0.97 3.72 2.48
N VAL A 317 1.83 3.24 3.37
CA VAL A 317 1.44 2.96 4.75
C VAL A 317 1.68 4.21 5.58
N MET A 318 0.61 4.75 6.14
CA MET A 318 0.65 5.95 6.98
C MET A 318 0.83 5.56 8.45
N PHE A 319 1.78 6.21 9.10
CA PHE A 319 2.02 6.08 10.53
C PHE A 319 1.81 7.42 11.23
N LYS A 320 0.81 7.50 12.10
CA LYS A 320 0.56 8.68 12.93
C LYS A 320 1.62 8.78 14.02
N VAL A 321 2.27 9.95 14.12
CA VAL A 321 3.24 10.22 15.18
C VAL A 321 2.54 10.89 16.35
N VAL A 322 2.52 10.21 17.49
CA VAL A 322 1.83 10.64 18.71
C VAL A 322 2.87 11.02 19.75
N LYS A 323 2.73 12.23 20.31
CA LYS A 323 3.50 12.66 21.48
C LYS A 323 2.76 12.23 22.75
N GLU A 324 3.31 11.23 23.43
CA GLU A 324 2.87 10.83 24.77
C GLU A 324 3.63 11.65 25.84
N ARG A 325 3.33 11.42 27.13
CA ARG A 325 3.89 12.21 28.23
C ARG A 325 5.42 12.16 28.29
N ASP A 326 5.99 10.99 28.04
CA ASP A 326 7.40 10.67 28.26
C ASP A 326 8.13 10.19 26.98
N LYS A 327 7.41 9.99 25.87
CA LYS A 327 7.96 9.44 24.64
C LYS A 327 7.14 9.80 23.41
N ILE A 328 7.69 9.45 22.24
CA ILE A 328 6.98 9.47 20.97
C ILE A 328 6.56 8.05 20.60
N LYS A 329 5.39 7.91 19.99
CA LYS A 329 4.89 6.66 19.41
C LYS A 329 4.51 6.81 17.96
N ILE A 330 4.86 5.81 17.15
CA ILE A 330 4.58 5.73 15.72
C ILE A 330 3.58 4.61 15.51
N ILE A 331 2.32 4.98 15.26
CA ILE A 331 1.18 4.05 15.22
C ILE A 331 0.68 3.94 13.79
N LYS A 332 0.56 2.72 13.26
CA LYS A 332 -0.03 2.48 11.94
C LYS A 332 -1.45 3.05 11.93
N TYR A 333 -1.71 3.96 11.01
CA TYR A 333 -2.97 4.69 10.91
C TYR A 333 -3.87 4.10 9.84
N ARG A 334 -3.37 4.02 8.60
CA ARG A 334 -4.05 3.38 7.46
C ARG A 334 -3.06 3.11 6.34
N GLU A 335 -3.49 2.33 5.37
CA GLU A 335 -2.79 2.14 4.11
C GLU A 335 -3.60 2.77 2.98
N ILE A 336 -2.90 3.39 2.02
CA ILE A 336 -3.49 4.00 0.83
C ILE A 336 -2.90 3.29 -0.38
N PRO A 337 -3.71 2.72 -1.27
CA PRO A 337 -3.19 2.12 -2.48
C PRO A 337 -2.69 3.19 -3.45
N GLY A 338 -1.56 2.90 -4.10
CA GLY A 338 -1.01 3.72 -5.17
C GLY A 338 -1.72 3.44 -6.50
N VAL A 339 -1.66 4.40 -7.41
CA VAL A 339 -2.34 4.29 -8.71
C VAL A 339 -1.70 3.24 -9.62
N ALA A 340 -0.41 2.94 -9.41
CA ALA A 340 0.35 2.01 -10.25
C ALA A 340 -0.29 0.62 -10.32
N ILE A 341 -0.65 0.04 -9.17
CA ILE A 341 -1.23 -1.32 -9.09
C ILE A 341 -2.48 -1.46 -9.96
N TYR A 342 -3.27 -0.40 -10.09
CA TYR A 342 -4.49 -0.41 -10.90
C TYR A 342 -4.22 -0.09 -12.37
N GLY A 343 -3.23 0.76 -12.65
CA GLY A 343 -2.72 1.00 -14.01
C GLY A 343 -2.12 -0.26 -14.61
N ASP A 344 -1.37 -1.03 -13.82
CA ASP A 344 -0.76 -2.31 -14.19
C ASP A 344 -1.78 -3.34 -14.59
N LEU A 345 -2.95 -3.41 -13.94
CA LEU A 345 -4.00 -4.33 -14.37
C LEU A 345 -4.48 -3.97 -15.78
N VAL A 346 -4.73 -2.68 -16.05
CA VAL A 346 -5.18 -2.23 -17.38
C VAL A 346 -4.08 -2.48 -18.42
N GLU A 347 -2.83 -2.18 -18.09
CA GLU A 347 -1.69 -2.38 -18.99
C GLU A 347 -1.39 -3.87 -19.21
N LEU A 348 -1.43 -4.70 -18.18
CA LEU A 348 -1.26 -6.16 -18.27
C LEU A 348 -2.31 -6.81 -19.15
N LEU A 349 -3.58 -6.44 -18.92
CA LEU A 349 -4.68 -6.93 -19.73
C LEU A 349 -4.53 -6.43 -21.17
N ASN A 350 -4.13 -5.17 -21.38
CA ASN A 350 -3.85 -4.66 -22.72
C ASN A 350 -2.68 -5.40 -23.41
N MET A 351 -1.55 -5.60 -22.73
CA MET A 351 -0.39 -6.33 -23.26
C MET A 351 -0.72 -7.77 -23.64
N ARG A 352 -1.63 -8.41 -22.89
CA ARG A 352 -2.04 -9.78 -23.16
C ARG A 352 -3.06 -9.90 -24.30
N PHE A 353 -4.02 -8.99 -24.36
CA PHE A 353 -5.21 -9.15 -25.21
C PHE A 353 -5.23 -8.24 -26.44
N ASN A 354 -4.40 -7.21 -26.52
CA ASN A 354 -4.36 -6.28 -27.66
C ASN A 354 -3.09 -6.39 -28.53
N ASN A 355 -2.34 -7.49 -28.44
CA ASN A 355 -1.22 -7.81 -29.34
C ASN A 355 -1.66 -8.68 -30.52
#